data_AF-A0A1I3CZE2-F1
#
_entry.id   AF-A0A1I3CZE2-F1
#
_cell.length_a   1.000
_cell.length_b   1.000
_cell.length_c   1.000
_cell.angle_alpha   90.00
_cell.angle_beta   90.00
_cell.angle_gamma   90.00
#
_symmetry.space_group_name_H-M   'P 1'
#
loop_
_entity.id
_entity.type
_entity.pdbx_description
1 polymer ?
#
loop_
_entity_poly.entity_id
_entity_poly.type
_entity_poly.pdbx_seq_one_letter_code
_entity_poly.pdbx_strand_id
1 'polypeptide(L)'
;MARRRKRASLSRKIFWIVVVLLALNPIRTWYTQEQERRELEELHHHAQKQVEALEEEIEALRYTLEHITEDEYIEAMARQNLRMVREDEWVLVDIQQRENR
;
A
#
# COMPACT_ATOMS: atom_id res chain seq x y z
N MET A 1 32.32 -24.15 -67.87
CA MET A 1 31.17 -23.40 -67.32
C MET A 1 31.22 -23.42 -65.80
N ALA A 2 31.63 -22.32 -65.17
CA ALA A 2 31.91 -22.28 -63.73
C ALA A 2 30.61 -22.24 -62.91
N ARG A 3 30.38 -23.30 -62.12
CA ARG A 3 29.27 -23.43 -61.17
C ARG A 3 29.39 -22.33 -60.09
N ARG A 4 28.67 -21.21 -60.27
CA ARG A 4 28.53 -20.16 -59.25
C ARG A 4 27.79 -20.74 -58.05
N ARG A 5 28.55 -21.08 -57.02
CA ARG A 5 28.08 -21.70 -55.78
C ARG A 5 27.17 -20.73 -55.01
N LYS A 6 26.01 -21.24 -54.60
CA LYS A 6 25.02 -20.68 -53.68
C LYS A 6 25.71 -20.20 -52.37
N ARG A 7 26.13 -18.93 -52.29
CA ARG A 7 26.69 -18.32 -51.07
C ARG A 7 25.80 -17.24 -50.44
N ALA A 8 24.61 -17.00 -50.99
CA ALA A 8 23.74 -15.89 -50.58
C ALA A 8 22.87 -16.13 -49.32
N SER A 9 22.91 -17.31 -48.69
CA SER A 9 22.02 -17.62 -47.55
C SER A 9 22.69 -17.58 -46.18
N LEU A 10 24.02 -17.67 -46.10
CA LEU A 10 24.75 -17.64 -44.82
C LEU A 10 24.76 -16.24 -44.20
N SER A 11 24.97 -15.19 -45.00
CA SER A 11 24.93 -13.80 -44.51
C SER A 11 23.55 -13.39 -43.99
N ARG A 12 22.47 -13.81 -44.67
CA ARG A 12 21.08 -13.58 -44.20
C ARG A 12 20.79 -14.28 -42.88
N LYS A 13 21.28 -15.51 -42.69
CA LYS A 13 21.10 -16.25 -41.43
C LYS A 13 21.85 -15.59 -40.27
N ILE A 14 23.08 -15.17 -40.50
CA ILE A 14 23.90 -14.48 -39.48
C ILE A 14 23.27 -13.12 -39.13
N PHE A 15 22.78 -12.37 -40.12
CA PHE A 15 22.05 -11.12 -39.89
C PHE A 15 20.82 -11.33 -39.00
N TRP A 16 20.00 -12.35 -39.29
CA TRP A 16 18.85 -12.67 -38.45
C TRP A 16 19.22 -13.08 -37.02
N ILE A 17 20.31 -13.83 -36.84
CA ILE A 17 20.80 -14.18 -35.50
C ILE A 17 21.22 -12.94 -34.71
N VAL A 18 21.91 -11.98 -35.34
CA VAL A 18 22.30 -10.72 -34.70
C VAL A 18 21.09 -9.86 -34.33
N VAL A 19 20.08 -9.80 -35.20
CA VAL A 19 18.81 -9.09 -34.93
C VAL A 19 18.06 -9.73 -33.76
N VAL A 20 17.99 -11.06 -33.70
CA VAL A 20 17.36 -11.77 -32.58
C VAL A 20 18.13 -11.54 -31.28
N LEU A 21 19.47 -11.54 -31.31
CA LEU A 21 20.31 -11.24 -30.15
C LEU A 21 20.13 -9.79 -29.66
N LEU A 22 20.01 -8.83 -30.57
CA LEU A 22 19.70 -7.45 -30.22
C LEU A 22 18.29 -7.30 -29.64
N ALA A 23 17.31 -8.06 -30.14
CA ALA A 23 15.93 -8.05 -29.66
C ALA A 23 15.75 -8.71 -28.29
N LEU A 24 16.64 -9.62 -27.88
CA LEU A 24 16.56 -10.28 -26.57
C LEU A 24 16.79 -9.31 -25.39
N ASN A 25 17.64 -8.30 -25.56
CA ASN A 25 17.89 -7.28 -24.54
C ASN A 25 16.63 -6.49 -24.13
N PRO A 26 15.91 -5.81 -25.05
CA PRO A 26 14.72 -5.06 -24.69
C PRO A 26 13.60 -5.96 -24.15
N ILE A 27 13.47 -7.20 -24.62
CA ILE A 27 12.47 -8.14 -24.11
C ILE A 27 12.72 -8.47 -22.64
N ARG A 28 13.99 -8.74 -22.27
CA ARG A 28 14.36 -9.00 -20.88
C ARG A 28 14.13 -7.76 -20.00
N THR A 29 14.56 -6.60 -20.46
CA THR A 29 14.42 -5.34 -19.71
C THR A 29 12.95 -4.92 -19.55
N TRP A 30 12.09 -5.26 -20.52
CA TRP A 30 10.67 -4.99 -20.43
C TRP A 30 9.98 -5.91 -19.40
N TYR A 31 10.39 -7.18 -19.32
CA TYR A 31 9.85 -8.12 -18.33
C TYR A 31 10.21 -7.73 -16.89
N THR A 32 11.41 -7.24 -16.63
CA THR A 32 11.83 -6.82 -15.28
C THR A 32 11.20 -5.50 -14.84
N GLN A 33 11.02 -4.55 -15.76
CA GLN A 33 10.45 -3.23 -15.44
C GLN A 33 8.98 -3.29 -14.98
N GLU A 34 8.19 -4.24 -15.47
CA GLU A 34 6.78 -4.35 -15.08
C GLU A 34 6.62 -4.81 -13.62
N GLN A 35 7.51 -5.70 -13.14
CA GLN A 35 7.50 -6.13 -11.73
C GLN A 35 7.95 -5.02 -10.80
N GLU A 36 9.05 -4.35 -11.13
CA GLU A 36 9.56 -3.22 -10.34
C GLU A 36 8.51 -2.10 -10.24
N ARG A 37 7.79 -1.79 -11.32
CA ARG A 37 6.73 -0.78 -11.30
C ARG A 37 5.60 -1.13 -10.34
N ARG A 38 5.15 -2.38 -10.33
CA ARG A 38 4.07 -2.83 -9.43
C ARG A 38 4.49 -2.76 -7.97
N GLU A 39 5.70 -3.24 -7.66
CA GLU A 39 6.24 -3.16 -6.30
C GLU A 39 6.40 -1.70 -5.84
N LEU A 40 6.89 -0.82 -6.73
CA LEU A 40 7.00 0.61 -6.42
C LEU A 40 5.62 1.28 -6.24
N GLU A 41 4.62 0.92 -7.04
CA GLU A 41 3.25 1.44 -6.90
C GLU A 41 2.60 1.00 -5.59
N GLU A 42 2.77 -0.28 -5.21
CA GLU A 42 2.28 -0.80 -3.93
C GLU A 42 2.96 -0.12 -2.73
N LEU A 43 4.29 0.04 -2.79
CA LEU A 43 5.05 0.79 -1.79
C LEU A 43 4.59 2.24 -1.69
N HIS A 44 4.36 2.91 -2.83
CA HIS A 44 3.91 4.29 -2.86
C HIS A 44 2.52 4.43 -2.24
N HIS A 45 1.59 3.57 -2.62
CA HIS A 45 0.24 3.58 -2.07
C HIS A 45 0.22 3.25 -0.57
N HIS A 46 1.05 2.31 -0.11
CA HIS A 46 1.18 2.00 1.31
C HIS A 46 1.80 3.16 2.10
N ALA A 47 2.80 3.84 1.54
CA ALA A 47 3.38 5.04 2.15
C ALA A 47 2.35 6.17 2.22
N GLN A 48 1.58 6.39 1.16
CA GLN A 48 0.56 7.43 1.12
C GLN A 48 -0.54 7.20 2.15
N LYS A 49 -1.01 5.95 2.30
CA LYS A 49 -1.98 5.60 3.35
C LYS A 49 -1.46 5.82 4.76
N GLN A 50 -0.17 5.57 5.00
CA GLN A 50 0.43 5.86 6.30
C GLN A 50 0.50 7.36 6.57
N VAL A 51 0.81 8.17 5.55
CA VAL A 51 0.80 9.63 5.68
C VAL A 51 -0.59 10.12 6.04
N GLU A 52 -1.63 9.67 5.32
CA GLU A 52 -3.02 10.04 5.58
C GLU A 52 -3.45 9.65 7.00
N ALA A 53 -3.14 8.42 7.44
CA ALA A 53 -3.45 7.97 8.80
C ALA A 53 -2.72 8.79 9.88
N LEU A 54 -1.46 9.15 9.64
CA LEU A 54 -0.69 9.98 10.57
C LEU A 54 -1.19 11.43 10.60
N GLU A 55 -1.66 11.96 9.47
CA GLU A 55 -2.27 13.29 9.40
C GLU A 55 -3.59 13.34 10.18
N GLU A 56 -4.46 12.33 10.02
CA GLU A 56 -5.67 12.18 10.81
C GLU A 56 -5.37 12.05 12.31
N GLU A 57 -4.34 11.27 12.67
CA GLU A 57 -3.91 11.12 14.07
C GLU A 57 -3.39 12.45 14.65
N ILE A 58 -2.60 13.20 13.88
CA ILE A 58 -2.14 14.53 14.26
C ILE A 58 -3.32 15.48 14.47
N GLU A 59 -4.32 15.47 13.59
CA GLU A 59 -5.51 16.31 13.73
C GLU A 59 -6.31 15.93 14.99
N ALA A 60 -6.53 14.64 15.24
CA ALA A 60 -7.20 14.15 16.43
C ALA A 60 -6.46 14.52 17.73
N LEU A 61 -5.12 14.43 17.72
CA LEU A 61 -4.28 14.83 18.85
C LEU A 61 -4.31 16.35 19.08
N ARG A 62 -4.33 17.15 18.00
CA ARG A 62 -4.46 18.62 18.10
C ARG A 62 -5.81 19.01 18.66
N TYR A 63 -6.90 18.40 18.17
CA TYR A 63 -8.23 18.58 18.72
C TYR A 63 -8.26 18.25 20.21
N THR A 64 -7.68 17.11 20.59
CA THR A 64 -7.56 16.71 22.00
C THR A 64 -6.81 17.75 22.81
N LEU A 65 -5.64 18.22 22.36
CA LEU A 65 -4.86 19.24 23.06
C LEU A 65 -5.61 20.56 23.25
N GLU A 66 -6.42 20.96 22.27
CA GLU A 66 -7.21 22.19 22.33
C GLU A 66 -8.40 22.07 23.31
N HIS A 67 -9.05 20.91 23.38
CA HIS A 67 -10.30 20.72 24.12
C HIS A 67 -10.13 19.95 25.45
N ILE A 68 -8.92 19.48 25.79
CA ILE A 68 -8.67 18.66 26.99
C ILE A 68 -9.08 19.32 28.31
N THR A 69 -9.12 20.66 28.34
CA THR A 69 -9.53 21.44 29.52
C THR A 69 -11.02 21.77 29.55
N GLU A 70 -11.78 21.42 28.51
CA GLU A 70 -13.20 21.68 28.43
C GLU A 70 -13.99 20.60 29.17
N ASP A 71 -14.95 21.00 30.01
CA ASP A 71 -15.76 20.08 30.81
C ASP A 71 -16.51 19.06 29.94
N GLU A 72 -16.97 19.47 28.75
CA GLU A 72 -17.66 18.59 27.80
C GLU A 72 -16.75 17.46 27.29
N TYR A 73 -15.50 17.78 26.96
CA TYR A 73 -14.50 16.79 26.56
C TYR A 73 -14.13 15.86 27.71
N ILE A 74 -13.95 16.40 28.92
CA ILE A 74 -13.64 15.63 30.12
C ILE A 74 -14.78 14.64 30.44
N GLU A 75 -16.03 15.10 30.35
CA GLU A 75 -17.21 14.26 30.56
C GLU A 75 -17.33 13.17 29.48
N ALA A 76 -17.09 13.50 28.21
CA ALA A 76 -17.09 12.53 27.11
C ALA A 76 -16.01 11.44 27.32
N MET A 77 -14.79 11.84 27.70
CA MET A 77 -13.71 10.91 27.99
C MET A 77 -13.96 10.07 29.25
N ALA A 78 -14.62 10.62 30.27
CA ALA A 78 -15.03 9.87 31.46
C ALA A 78 -16.12 8.82 31.13
N ARG A 79 -17.10 9.19 30.29
CA ARG A 79 -18.10 8.26 29.76
C ARG A 79 -17.45 7.13 28.95
N GLN A 80 -16.50 7.44 28.09
CA GLN A 80 -15.85 6.45 27.22
C GLN A 80 -14.89 5.51 27.98
N ASN A 81 -14.00 6.07 28.81
CA ASN A 81 -12.91 5.30 29.44
C ASN A 81 -13.32 4.69 30.78
N LEU A 82 -14.14 5.40 31.56
CA LEU A 82 -14.50 4.99 32.91
C LEU A 82 -15.95 4.49 33.00
N ARG A 83 -16.71 4.56 31.90
CA ARG A 83 -18.17 4.29 31.87
C ARG A 83 -18.92 5.09 32.93
N MET A 84 -18.39 6.27 33.27
CA MET A 84 -19.00 7.17 34.23
C MET A 84 -20.26 7.78 33.62
N VAL A 85 -21.31 7.85 34.42
CA VAL A 85 -22.60 8.49 34.08
C VAL A 85 -23.02 9.40 35.21
N ARG A 86 -23.88 10.36 34.91
CA ARG A 86 -24.42 11.26 35.94
C ARG A 86 -25.31 10.48 36.90
N GLU A 87 -25.52 11.03 38.11
CA GLU A 87 -26.28 10.36 39.18
C GLU A 87 -27.74 10.05 38.77
N ASP A 88 -28.26 10.73 37.75
CA ASP A 88 -29.61 10.59 37.20
C ASP A 88 -29.69 9.70 35.93
N GLU A 89 -28.57 9.17 35.44
CA GLU A 89 -28.47 8.38 34.21
C GLU A 89 -28.30 6.87 34.51
N TRP A 90 -28.99 6.00 33.76
CA TRP A 90 -28.93 4.54 33.94
C TRP A 90 -28.16 3.87 32.79
N VAL A 91 -27.18 3.02 33.09
CA VAL A 91 -26.42 2.23 32.11
C VAL A 91 -26.84 0.77 32.17
N LEU A 92 -27.29 0.22 31.03
CA LEU A 92 -27.56 -1.22 30.89
C LEU A 92 -26.26 -1.97 30.64
N VAL A 93 -25.80 -2.77 31.62
CA VAL A 93 -24.66 -3.68 31.46
C VAL A 93 -25.18 -5.08 31.24
N ASP A 94 -24.96 -5.64 30.04
CA ASP A 94 -25.27 -7.04 29.76
C ASP A 94 -24.28 -7.95 30.50
N ILE A 95 -24.79 -8.76 31.42
CA ILE A 95 -24.01 -9.63 32.32
C ILE A 95 -23.79 -11.03 31.74
N GLN A 96 -24.37 -11.36 30.57
CA GLN A 96 -24.34 -12.73 30.04
C GLN A 96 -22.99 -13.17 29.45
N GLN A 97 -22.01 -12.28 29.33
CA GLN A 97 -20.72 -12.59 28.71
C GLN A 97 -19.64 -13.07 29.70
N ARG A 98 -19.94 -13.15 31.01
CA ARG A 98 -18.94 -13.49 32.05
C ARG A 98 -18.88 -14.95 32.49
N GLU A 99 -19.75 -15.83 31.99
CA GLU A 99 -19.82 -17.23 32.47
C GLU A 99 -18.96 -18.24 31.67
N ASN A 100 -18.25 -17.80 30.61
CA ASN A 100 -17.37 -18.69 29.82
C ASN A 100 -15.91 -18.20 29.78
N ARG A 101 -15.26 -18.11 30.96
CA ARG A 101 -13.79 -18.15 31.08
C ARG A 101 -13.37 -19.00 32.25
#